data_AF-A0A2A2D0H4-F1
#
_entry.id   AF-A0A2A2D0H4-F1
#
_cell.length_a   1.000
_cell.length_b   1.000
_cell.length_c   1.000
_cell.angle_alpha   90.00
_cell.angle_beta   90.00
_cell.angle_gamma   90.00
#
_symmetry.space_group_name_H-M   'P 1'
#
loop_
_entity.id
_entity.type
_entity.pdbx_description
1 polymer ?
#
loop_
_entity_poly.entity_id
_entity_poly.type
_entity_poly.pdbx_seq_one_letter_code
_entity_poly.pdbx_strand_id
1 'polypeptide(L)' 'GRVTLRTAEPLALDPYDRSRRTGAFLLIDPADGTTLTAGMAGDALAAFSPVAPAAAGADDEGWDF' A
#
# COMPACT_ATOMS: atom_id res chain seq x y z
N GLY A 1 -7.68 -7.28 -1.88
CA GLY A 1 -7.60 -8.48 -1.04
C GLY A 1 -7.47 -8.07 0.41
N ARG A 2 -7.99 -8.86 1.36
CA ARG A 2 -7.86 -8.61 2.80
C ARG A 2 -7.18 -9.80 3.45
N VAL A 3 -6.25 -9.52 4.36
CA VAL A 3 -5.52 -10.54 5.12
C VAL A 3 -5.47 -10.14 6.60
N THR A 4 -5.32 -11.12 7.48
CA THR A 4 -5.09 -10.90 8.91
C THR A 4 -3.66 -11.26 9.23
N LEU A 5 -2.95 -10.34 9.88
CA LEU A 5 -1.56 -10.54 10.30
C LEU A 5 -1.53 -10.74 11.82
N ARG A 6 -0.65 -11.62 12.29
CA ARG A 6 -0.30 -11.75 13.70
C ARG A 6 1.03 -11.05 13.93
N THR A 7 1.06 -10.09 14.84
CA THR A 7 2.28 -9.43 15.27
C THR A 7 2.92 -10.21 16.43
N ALA A 8 4.24 -10.05 16.61
CA ALA A 8 4.95 -10.70 17.71
C ALA A 8 4.54 -10.13 19.08
N GLU A 9 4.18 -8.86 19.10
CA GLU A 9 3.70 -8.12 20.27
C GLU A 9 2.59 -7.14 19.86
N PRO A 10 1.84 -6.57 20.81
CA PRO A 10 0.84 -5.54 20.51
C PRO A 10 1.46 -4.34 19.79
N LEU A 11 0.86 -3.92 18.67
CA LEU A 11 1.30 -2.78 17.89
C LEU A 11 0.24 -1.69 17.88
N ALA A 12 0.64 -0.45 18.18
CA ALA A 12 -0.22 0.71 18.01
C ALA A 12 -0.45 0.95 16.50
N LEU A 13 -1.69 0.80 16.06
CA LEU A 13 -2.09 0.90 14.66
C LEU A 13 -3.42 1.61 14.57
N ASP A 14 -3.48 2.64 13.73
CA ASP A 14 -4.73 3.33 13.41
C ASP A 14 -5.33 2.78 12.11
N PRO A 15 -6.66 2.79 11.96
CA PRO A 15 -7.29 2.61 10.65
C PRO A 15 -6.70 3.62 9.65
N TYR A 16 -6.31 3.14 8.48
CA TYR A 16 -5.64 3.97 7.47
C TYR A 16 -6.51 5.15 6.99
N ASP A 17 -7.82 4.96 6.93
CA ASP A 17 -8.80 5.99 6.57
C ASP A 17 -8.86 7.14 7.58
N ARG A 18 -8.55 6.87 8.85
CA ARG A 18 -8.44 7.88 9.92
C ARG A 18 -7.06 8.53 9.97
N SER A 19 -6.00 7.75 9.80
CA SER A 19 -4.62 8.26 9.79
C SER A 19 -3.75 7.48 8.80
N ARG A 20 -3.46 8.10 7.66
CA ARG A 20 -2.59 7.49 6.64
C ARG A 20 -1.16 7.27 7.13
N ARG A 21 -0.69 8.09 8.07
CA ARG A 21 0.70 8.05 8.55
C ARG A 21 0.97 6.86 9.46
N THR A 22 0.01 6.48 10.28
CA THR A 22 0.13 5.39 11.27
C THR A 22 -0.63 4.13 10.86
N GLY A 23 -1.50 4.20 9.85
CA GLY A 23 -2.20 3.04 9.29
C GLY A 23 -1.56 2.43 8.04
N ALA A 24 -0.47 3.01 7.53
CA ALA A 24 0.32 2.45 6.42
C ALA A 24 1.50 1.63 6.95
N PHE A 25 1.84 0.53 6.29
CA PHE A 25 2.99 -0.29 6.66
C PHE A 25 3.60 -1.02 5.45
N LEU A 26 4.82 -1.50 5.61
CA LEU A 26 5.51 -2.37 4.64
C LEU A 26 5.73 -3.76 5.28
N LEU A 27 5.59 -4.81 4.48
CA LEU A 27 6.05 -6.15 4.83
C LEU A 27 7.45 -6.34 4.27
N ILE A 28 8.42 -6.56 5.16
CA ILE A 28 9.82 -6.75 4.80
C ILE A 28 10.19 -8.21 5.06
N ASP A 29 10.87 -8.85 4.11
CA ASP A 29 11.45 -10.18 4.30
C ASP A 29 12.62 -10.09 5.30
N PRO A 30 12.58 -10.81 6.43
CA PRO A 30 13.67 -10.78 7.40
C PRO A 30 14.97 -11.41 6.90
N ALA A 31 14.96 -12.24 5.85
CA ALA A 31 16.15 -12.92 5.35
C ALA A 31 17.10 -12.00 4.57
N ASP A 32 16.56 -11.07 3.77
CA ASP A 32 17.33 -10.22 2.87
C ASP A 32 16.90 -8.73 2.85
N GLY A 33 15.83 -8.37 3.56
CA GLY A 33 15.33 -7.00 3.62
C GLY A 33 14.45 -6.59 2.44
N THR A 34 14.08 -7.51 1.55
CA THR A 34 13.23 -7.22 0.40
C THR A 34 11.84 -6.73 0.85
N THR A 35 11.31 -5.70 0.19
CA THR A 35 9.92 -5.27 0.39
C THR A 35 8.99 -6.22 -0.35
N LEU A 36 8.28 -7.06 0.40
CA LEU A 36 7.33 -8.03 -0.15
C LEU A 36 6.02 -7.36 -0.55
N THR A 37 5.54 -6.40 0.24
CA THR A 37 4.30 -5.67 -0.06
C THR A 37 4.17 -4.37 0.73
N ALA A 38 3.28 -3.49 0.28
CA ALA A 38 2.78 -2.36 1.02
C ALA A 38 1.32 -2.64 1.45
N GLY A 39 1.00 -2.32 2.70
CA GLY A 39 -0.30 -2.59 3.31
C GLY A 39 -0.94 -1.37 3.95
N MET A 40 -2.27 -1.41 4.03
CA MET A 40 -3.10 -0.43 4.72
C MET A 40 -3.97 -1.13 5.75
N ALA A 41 -3.99 -0.62 6.98
CA ALA A 41 -4.73 -1.21 8.09
C ALA A 41 -6.24 -0.89 8.03
N GLY A 42 -7.05 -1.86 8.43
CA GLY A 42 -8.50 -1.74 8.46
C GLY A 42 -9.17 -1.95 7.09
N ASP A 43 -10.28 -1.26 6.85
CA ASP A 43 -11.04 -1.33 5.60
C ASP A 43 -10.68 -0.21 4.61
N ALA A 44 -9.38 0.09 4.53
CA ALA A 44 -8.86 1.15 3.67
C ALA A 44 -9.22 0.97 2.20
N LEU A 45 -9.37 -0.29 1.76
CA LEU A 45 -9.68 -0.60 0.37
C LEU A 45 -11.11 -0.20 -0.01
N ALA A 46 -12.07 -0.25 0.92
CA ALA A 46 -13.43 0.24 0.68
C ALA A 46 -13.45 1.77 0.53
N ALA A 47 -12.53 2.48 1.19
CA ALA A 47 -12.34 3.93 1.03
C ALA A 47 -11.52 4.28 -0.22
N PHE A 48 -10.74 3.33 -0.75
CA PHE A 48 -9.93 3.53 -1.94
C PHE A 48 -10.79 3.40 -3.19
N SER A 49 -11.06 4.52 -3.86
CA SER A 49 -11.58 4.50 -5.22
C SER A 49 -10.40 4.32 -6.18
N PRO A 50 -10.24 3.17 -6.86
CA PRO A 50 -9.22 3.04 -7.88
C PRO A 50 -9.48 4.09 -8.96
N VAL A 51 -8.43 4.82 -9.36
CA VAL A 51 -8.52 5.59 -10.60
C VAL A 51 -8.68 4.55 -11.71
N ALA A 52 -9.69 4.73 -12.56
CA ALA A 52 -9.81 3.89 -13.75
C ALA A 52 -8.45 3.98 -14.49
N PRO A 53 -7.86 2.87 -14.93
CA PRO A 53 -6.61 2.93 -15.67
C PRO A 53 -6.81 3.96 -16.79
N ALA A 54 -5.97 5.01 -16.78
CA ALA A 54 -5.93 5.94 -17.89
C ALA A 54 -5.75 5.08 -19.12
N ALA A 55 -6.70 5.18 -20.07
CA ALA A 55 -6.58 4.48 -21.34
C ALA A 55 -5.18 4.81 -21.85
N ALA A 56 -4.34 3.78 -22.02
CA ALA A 56 -2.97 3.92 -22.49
C ALA A 56 -3.01 4.50 -23.91
N GLY A 57 -3.16 5.82 -24.00
CA GLY A 57 -2.82 6.60 -25.17
C GLY A 57 -1.31 6.64 -25.18
N ALA A 58 -0.72 6.07 -26.22
CA ALA A 58 0.69 6.18 -26.50
C ALA A 58 1.00 7.67 -26.79
N ASP A 59 1.53 8.36 -25.80
CA ASP A 59 2.45 9.47 -25.99
C ASP A 59 3.85 9.00 -25.63
N ASP A 60 4.43 8.22 -26.57
CA ASP A 60 5.89 8.11 -26.74
C ASP A 60 6.49 9.46 -27.20
N GLU A 61 6.04 10.58 -26.62
CA GLU A 61 6.64 11.89 -26.85
C GLU A 61 7.88 12.04 -25.96
N GLY A 62 8.99 11.57 -26.53
CA GLY A 62 10.30 12.20 -26.46
C GLY A 62 10.71 12.84 -25.14
N TRP A 63 11.39 12.07 -24.29
CA TRP A 63 12.38 12.64 -23.39
C TRP A 63 13.63 13.03 -24.20
N ASP A 64 13.57 14.17 -24.90
CA ASP A 64 14.74 14.81 -25.50
C ASP A 64 15.49 15.57 -24.39
N PHE A 65 16.33 14.84 -23.65
CA PHE A 65 17.33 15.40 -22.72
C PHE A 65 18.75 15.11 -23.20
#